data_AF-A0A8X6QP29-F1
#
_entry.id   AF-A0A8X6QP29-F1
#
_cell.length_a   1.000
_cell.length_b   1.000
_cell.length_c   1.000
_cell.angle_alpha   90.00
_cell.angle_beta   90.00
_cell.angle_gamma   90.00
#
_symmetry.space_group_name_H-M   'P 1'
#
loop_
_entity.id
_entity.type
_entity.pdbx_description
1 polymer ?
#
loop_
_entity_poly.entity_id
_entity_poly.type
_entity_poly.pdbx_seq_one_letter_code
_entity_poly.pdbx_strand_id
1 'polypeptide(L)'
;MDLTKLLLNTGRVLKINNTFSLIDSNSEDINLKTKDGQVLNCFIPAALYIGQLSSRKGFNGSTKEEQACVYQWLEYCLLRHQNSSQITDTLKDMNTYLQKKVYLAGNEFTLADLIMYLNLYETYSKLTFQDKETYFNLSRWFRQVQNVACAQDLYPKICFAKTRMYT
;
A
#
# COMPACT_ATOMS: atom_id res chain seq x y z
N MET A 1 -11.25 -13.85 -10.85
CA MET A 1 -12.20 -12.73 -10.78
C MET A 1 -11.49 -11.61 -10.04
N ASP A 2 -11.14 -10.56 -10.79
CA ASP A 2 -10.08 -9.58 -10.48
C ASP A 2 -10.21 -8.87 -9.14
N LEU A 3 -9.16 -8.97 -8.32
CA LEU A 3 -9.01 -8.26 -7.05
C LEU A 3 -8.50 -6.80 -7.22
N THR A 4 -8.49 -6.25 -8.43
CA THR A 4 -7.56 -5.16 -8.79
C THR A 4 -8.19 -3.86 -9.30
N LYS A 5 -9.51 -3.68 -9.23
CA LYS A 5 -10.09 -2.42 -9.74
C LYS A 5 -10.03 -1.32 -8.69
N LEU A 6 -8.86 -0.66 -8.56
CA LEU A 6 -8.65 0.33 -7.51
C LEU A 6 -7.52 1.35 -7.79
N LEU A 7 -7.87 2.65 -7.75
CA LEU A 7 -7.00 3.82 -7.49
C LEU A 7 -6.13 4.42 -8.60
N LEU A 8 -6.69 5.35 -9.38
CA LEU A 8 -6.04 6.51 -10.02
C LEU A 8 -7.15 7.55 -10.37
N ASN A 9 -7.02 8.87 -10.29
CA ASN A 9 -5.92 9.82 -10.12
C ASN A 9 -6.54 11.08 -9.45
N THR A 10 -5.77 11.85 -8.68
CA THR A 10 -6.14 13.06 -7.89
C THR A 10 -7.13 12.92 -6.72
N GLY A 11 -7.66 11.73 -6.43
CA GLY A 11 -8.45 11.40 -5.26
C GLY A 11 -8.63 9.87 -5.22
N ARG A 12 -8.32 9.20 -4.10
CA ARG A 12 -8.05 7.76 -4.11
C ARG A 12 -9.37 6.94 -4.09
N VAL A 13 -10.02 6.67 -5.23
CA VAL A 13 -11.24 5.80 -5.33
C VAL A 13 -11.05 4.27 -5.31
N LEU A 14 -11.74 3.60 -4.38
CA LEU A 14 -11.94 2.14 -4.35
C LEU A 14 -13.19 1.69 -5.09
N LYS A 15 -13.04 0.80 -6.10
CA LYS A 15 -14.16 0.13 -6.77
C LYS A 15 -14.26 -1.33 -6.33
N ILE A 16 -15.33 -1.67 -5.62
CA ILE A 16 -15.67 -3.05 -5.26
C ILE A 16 -17.07 -3.33 -5.79
N ASN A 17 -17.25 -4.39 -6.59
CA ASN A 17 -18.56 -4.86 -7.06
C ASN A 17 -19.44 -3.79 -7.75
N ASN A 18 -18.89 -3.08 -8.73
CA ASN A 18 -19.59 -2.03 -9.51
C ASN A 18 -19.96 -0.74 -8.76
N THR A 19 -19.60 -0.56 -7.49
CA THR A 19 -19.71 0.72 -6.79
C THR A 19 -18.34 1.38 -6.67
N PHE A 20 -18.26 2.65 -7.06
CA PHE A 20 -17.07 3.49 -6.92
C PHE A 20 -17.18 4.25 -5.60
N SER A 21 -16.13 4.27 -4.79
CA SER A 21 -16.09 5.01 -3.52
C SER A 21 -14.78 5.75 -3.34
N LEU A 22 -14.84 7.07 -3.19
CA LEU A 22 -13.71 7.98 -3.03
C LEU A 22 -13.09 7.80 -1.63
N ILE A 23 -11.81 7.43 -1.56
CA ILE A 23 -10.95 7.64 -0.39
C ILE A 23 -10.03 8.80 -0.72
N ASP A 24 -10.42 10.04 -0.46
CA ASP A 24 -9.46 11.13 -0.56
C ASP A 24 -8.46 11.06 0.60
N SER A 25 -7.19 11.41 0.39
CA SER A 25 -6.19 11.41 1.46
C SER A 25 -6.23 12.68 2.32
N ASN A 26 -7.26 13.51 2.14
CA ASN A 26 -7.68 14.54 3.08
C ASN A 26 -8.68 13.92 4.06
N SER A 27 -8.42 14.03 5.37
CA SER A 27 -9.25 13.39 6.40
C SER A 27 -10.70 13.91 6.48
N GLU A 28 -11.06 14.93 5.70
CA GLU A 28 -12.38 15.57 5.78
C GLU A 28 -13.43 14.94 4.82
N ASP A 29 -13.04 14.18 3.79
CA ASP A 29 -13.98 13.80 2.69
C ASP A 29 -14.02 12.31 2.30
N ILE A 30 -13.48 11.38 3.10
CA ILE A 30 -13.58 9.95 2.78
C ILE A 30 -15.00 9.48 3.07
N ASN A 31 -15.82 9.27 2.04
CA ASN A 31 -17.20 8.80 2.20
C ASN A 31 -17.37 7.42 1.54
N LEU A 32 -17.24 6.37 2.34
CA LEU A 32 -17.47 4.99 1.88
C LEU A 32 -18.83 4.48 2.34
N LYS A 33 -19.76 4.25 1.39
CA LYS A 33 -21.04 3.60 1.68
C LYS A 33 -20.89 2.07 1.70
N THR A 34 -21.19 1.46 2.83
CA THR A 34 -21.26 0.01 3.01
C THR A 34 -22.50 -0.57 2.30
N LYS A 35 -22.54 -1.89 2.13
CA LYS A 35 -23.72 -2.57 1.54
C LYS A 35 -24.98 -2.40 2.40
N ASP A 36 -24.78 -2.18 3.69
CA ASP A 36 -25.85 -2.00 4.69
C ASP A 36 -26.30 -0.53 4.82
N GLY A 37 -25.80 0.36 3.96
CA GLY A 37 -26.19 1.78 3.93
C GLY A 37 -25.45 2.67 4.92
N GLN A 38 -24.56 2.13 5.77
CA GLN A 38 -23.72 2.92 6.67
C GLN A 38 -22.63 3.66 5.88
N VAL A 39 -22.36 4.92 6.25
CA VAL A 39 -21.28 5.72 5.67
C VAL A 39 -20.08 5.69 6.62
N LEU A 40 -18.93 5.26 6.11
CA LEU A 40 -17.66 5.30 6.82
C LEU A 40 -16.91 6.57 6.40
N ASN A 41 -16.70 7.45 7.37
CA ASN A 41 -16.12 8.78 7.16
C ASN A 41 -14.59 8.85 7.38
N CYS A 42 -13.96 7.69 7.66
CA CYS A 42 -12.57 7.64 8.13
C CYS A 42 -11.73 6.65 7.30
N PHE A 43 -10.47 7.03 7.04
CA PHE A 43 -9.52 6.24 6.24
C PHE A 43 -9.33 4.81 6.73
N ILE A 44 -8.98 4.64 8.02
CA ILE A 44 -8.61 3.33 8.56
C ILE A 44 -9.80 2.36 8.57
N PRO A 45 -10.99 2.74 9.11
CA PRO A 45 -12.18 1.88 9.02
C PRO A 45 -12.57 1.55 7.58
N ALA A 46 -12.49 2.51 6.66
CA ALA A 46 -12.76 2.28 5.24
C ALA A 46 -11.79 1.24 4.65
N ALA A 47 -10.48 1.45 4.81
CA ALA A 47 -9.46 0.53 4.33
C ALA A 47 -9.62 -0.90 4.90
N LEU A 48 -9.90 -1.02 6.19
CA LEU A 48 -10.12 -2.33 6.83
C LEU A 48 -11.38 -3.02 6.31
N TYR A 49 -12.48 -2.27 6.10
CA TYR A 49 -13.71 -2.81 5.52
C TYR A 49 -13.49 -3.30 4.09
N ILE A 50 -12.73 -2.55 3.29
CA ILE A 50 -12.29 -2.98 1.96
C ILE A 50 -11.48 -4.28 2.04
N GLY A 51 -10.57 -4.37 3.01
CA GLY A 51 -9.78 -5.57 3.21
C GLY A 51 -10.63 -6.79 3.59
N GLN A 52 -11.70 -6.59 4.37
CA GLN A 52 -12.69 -7.63 4.71
C GLN A 52 -13.49 -8.09 3.49
N LEU A 53 -13.79 -7.19 2.55
CA LEU A 53 -14.47 -7.54 1.31
C LEU A 53 -13.58 -8.29 0.31
N SER A 54 -12.26 -8.27 0.51
CA SER A 54 -11.33 -8.99 -0.36
C SER A 54 -11.52 -10.51 -0.22
N SER A 55 -11.39 -11.24 -1.32
CA SER A 55 -11.43 -12.71 -1.30
C SER A 55 -10.15 -13.34 -0.73
N ARG A 56 -9.17 -12.54 -0.31
CA ARG A 56 -7.88 -13.01 0.19
C ARG A 56 -7.96 -13.26 1.70
N LYS A 57 -7.71 -14.50 2.11
CA LYS A 57 -7.62 -14.87 3.53
C LYS A 57 -6.45 -14.13 4.19
N GLY A 58 -6.65 -13.65 5.41
CA GLY A 58 -5.60 -13.01 6.20
C GLY A 58 -5.18 -11.63 5.70
N PHE A 59 -5.92 -10.99 4.79
CA PHE A 59 -5.50 -9.71 4.20
C PHE A 59 -5.42 -8.57 5.23
N ASN A 60 -6.25 -8.61 6.27
CA ASN A 60 -6.16 -7.69 7.43
C ASN A 60 -5.27 -8.25 8.57
N GLY A 61 -4.49 -9.30 8.33
CA GLY A 61 -3.73 -10.03 9.34
C GLY A 61 -4.48 -11.27 9.86
N SER A 62 -3.76 -12.38 9.99
CA SER A 62 -4.29 -13.68 10.44
C SER A 62 -4.22 -13.82 11.97
N THR A 63 -3.24 -13.18 12.61
CA THR A 63 -3.11 -13.12 14.07
C THR A 63 -3.42 -11.71 14.60
N LYS A 64 -3.52 -11.57 15.93
CA LYS A 64 -3.76 -10.26 16.56
C LYS A 64 -2.57 -9.32 16.38
N GLU A 65 -1.38 -9.86 16.41
CA GLU A 65 -0.13 -9.15 16.16
C GLU A 65 -0.09 -8.64 14.71
N GLU A 66 -0.43 -9.49 13.74
CA GLU A 66 -0.51 -9.07 12.33
C GLU A 66 -1.60 -8.01 12.12
N GLN A 67 -2.78 -8.17 12.74
CA GLN A 67 -3.85 -7.17 12.69
C GLN A 67 -3.40 -5.81 13.25
N ALA A 68 -2.69 -5.82 14.38
CA ALA A 68 -2.14 -4.60 14.97
C ALA A 68 -1.07 -3.98 14.06
N CYS A 69 -0.17 -4.78 13.47
CA CYS A 69 0.82 -4.29 12.51
C CYS A 69 0.15 -3.68 11.27
N VAL A 70 -0.91 -4.29 10.74
CA VAL A 70 -1.66 -3.73 9.62
C VAL A 70 -2.24 -2.36 9.99
N TYR A 71 -2.87 -2.25 11.16
CA TYR A 71 -3.42 -0.99 11.65
C TYR A 71 -2.35 0.10 11.78
N GLN A 72 -1.21 -0.23 12.39
CA GLN A 72 -0.07 0.68 12.55
C GLN A 72 0.41 1.22 11.19
N TRP A 73 0.51 0.37 10.17
CA TRP A 73 0.94 0.81 8.85
C TRP A 73 -0.08 1.70 8.13
N LEU A 74 -1.38 1.47 8.35
CA LEU A 74 -2.43 2.37 7.85
C LEU A 74 -2.34 3.75 8.51
N GLU A 75 -2.15 3.78 9.83
CA GLU A 75 -1.94 5.03 10.58
C GLU A 75 -0.68 5.77 10.11
N TYR A 76 0.44 5.05 9.93
CA TYR A 76 1.67 5.63 9.41
C TYR A 76 1.44 6.30 8.04
N CYS A 77 0.70 5.66 7.13
CA CYS A 77 0.38 6.25 5.83
C CYS A 77 -0.43 7.55 5.96
N LEU A 78 -1.39 7.59 6.90
CA LEU A 78 -2.21 8.78 7.16
C LEU A 78 -1.37 9.94 7.70
N LEU A 79 -0.50 9.69 8.68
CA LEU A 79 0.33 10.71 9.31
C LEU A 79 1.43 11.26 8.39
N ARG A 80 1.99 10.42 7.51
CA ARG A 80 3.03 10.85 6.55
C ARG A 80 2.45 11.66 5.40
N HIS A 81 1.21 11.38 4.98
CA HIS A 81 0.54 12.20 3.96
C HIS A 81 0.40 13.67 4.42
N GLN A 82 0.14 13.89 5.71
CA GLN A 82 0.05 15.23 6.30
C GLN A 82 1.41 15.94 6.36
N ASN A 83 2.53 15.21 6.28
CA ASN A 83 3.89 15.71 6.45
C ASN A 83 4.79 15.35 5.24
N SER A 84 4.47 15.90 4.07
CA SER A 84 5.09 15.55 2.79
C SER A 84 6.57 15.96 2.63
N SER A 85 7.10 16.79 3.53
CA SER A 85 8.47 17.34 3.44
C SER A 85 9.61 16.35 3.73
N GLN A 86 9.30 15.12 4.16
CA GLN A 86 10.30 14.15 4.64
C GLN A 86 10.33 12.83 3.84
N ILE A 87 9.98 12.85 2.56
CA ILE A 87 9.84 11.61 1.77
C ILE A 87 11.12 10.78 1.73
N THR A 88 12.31 11.40 1.71
CA THR A 88 13.61 10.71 1.77
C THR A 88 13.79 9.92 3.06
N ASP A 89 13.32 10.45 4.18
CA ASP A 89 13.41 9.76 5.47
C ASP A 89 12.45 8.58 5.50
N THR A 90 11.26 8.72 4.90
CA THR A 90 10.34 7.57 4.70
C THR A 90 11.04 6.45 3.93
N LEU A 91 11.74 6.76 2.84
CA LEU A 91 12.43 5.73 2.04
C LEU A 91 13.53 5.03 2.84
N LYS A 92 14.30 5.78 3.65
CA LYS A 92 15.35 5.23 4.52
C LYS A 92 14.77 4.35 5.63
N ASP A 93 13.72 4.81 6.30
CA ASP A 93 13.05 4.09 7.37
C ASP A 93 12.47 2.78 6.84
N MET A 94 11.78 2.84 5.70
CA MET A 94 11.22 1.66 5.05
C MET A 94 12.30 0.66 4.62
N ASN A 95 13.40 1.15 4.04
CA ASN A 95 14.52 0.29 3.66
C ASN A 95 15.16 -0.42 4.85
N THR A 96 15.24 0.26 6.00
CA THR A 96 15.76 -0.30 7.25
C THR A 96 14.78 -1.31 7.85
N TYR A 97 13.49 -0.95 7.94
CA TYR A 97 12.44 -1.82 8.47
C TYR A 97 12.33 -3.14 7.69
N LEU A 98 12.42 -3.06 6.36
CA LEU A 98 12.31 -4.20 5.46
C LEU A 98 13.56 -5.07 5.41
N GLN A 99 14.64 -4.74 6.11
CA GLN A 99 15.90 -5.51 6.03
C GLN A 99 15.71 -7.01 6.34
N LYS A 100 14.86 -7.34 7.32
CA LYS A 100 14.61 -8.72 7.76
C LYS A 100 13.18 -9.21 7.49
N LYS A 101 12.46 -8.53 6.58
CA LYS A 101 11.02 -8.77 6.35
C LYS A 101 10.70 -8.93 4.87
N VAL A 102 9.82 -9.88 4.56
CA VAL A 102 9.31 -10.06 3.20
C VAL A 102 8.16 -9.08 2.93
N TYR A 103 7.27 -8.91 3.91
CA TYR A 103 6.12 -8.01 3.90
C TYR A 103 6.06 -7.17 5.18
N LEU A 104 5.15 -6.20 5.23
CA LEU A 104 5.05 -5.26 6.33
C LEU A 104 4.44 -5.86 7.60
N ALA A 105 3.48 -6.77 7.47
CA ALA A 105 2.80 -7.42 8.57
C ALA A 105 2.88 -8.95 8.41
N GLY A 106 3.93 -9.54 9.00
CA GLY A 106 4.17 -10.99 8.94
C GLY A 106 4.87 -11.44 7.65
N ASN A 107 4.57 -12.66 7.21
CA ASN A 107 5.20 -13.31 6.05
C ASN A 107 4.27 -13.42 4.83
N GLU A 108 3.05 -12.93 4.94
CA GLU A 108 2.05 -12.94 3.88
C GLU A 108 1.75 -11.53 3.38
N PHE A 109 1.24 -11.42 2.16
CA PHE A 109 0.83 -10.14 1.59
C PHE A 109 -0.45 -9.63 2.25
N THR A 110 -0.38 -8.44 2.86
CA THR A 110 -1.49 -7.83 3.60
C THR A 110 -1.93 -6.49 3.03
N LEU A 111 -3.01 -5.94 3.57
CA LEU A 111 -3.52 -4.62 3.24
C LEU A 111 -2.47 -3.53 3.49
N ALA A 112 -1.61 -3.69 4.49
CA ALA A 112 -0.51 -2.77 4.76
C ALA A 112 0.42 -2.64 3.55
N ASP A 113 0.76 -3.78 2.92
CA ASP A 113 1.66 -3.79 1.77
C ASP A 113 1.06 -3.07 0.57
N LEU A 114 -0.23 -3.35 0.29
CA LEU A 114 -0.95 -2.70 -0.81
C LEU A 114 -1.01 -1.18 -0.60
N ILE A 115 -1.48 -0.75 0.56
CA ILE A 115 -1.69 0.68 0.85
C ILE A 115 -0.35 1.42 0.86
N MET A 116 0.68 0.86 1.48
CA MET A 116 2.01 1.47 1.48
C MET A 116 2.59 1.58 0.07
N TYR A 117 2.46 0.52 -0.74
CA TYR A 117 2.96 0.50 -2.12
C TYR A 117 2.34 1.63 -2.92
N LEU A 118 1.02 1.80 -2.81
CA LEU A 118 0.29 2.86 -3.50
C LEU A 118 0.69 4.25 -2.99
N ASN A 119 0.87 4.42 -1.68
CA ASN A 119 1.31 5.69 -1.09
C ASN A 119 2.69 6.12 -1.58
N LEU A 120 3.62 5.16 -1.74
CA LEU A 120 4.98 5.44 -2.15
C LEU A 120 5.18 5.43 -3.67
N TYR A 121 4.24 4.88 -4.45
CA TYR A 121 4.43 4.59 -5.87
C TYR A 121 4.88 5.82 -6.67
N GLU A 122 4.22 6.97 -6.51
CA GLU A 122 4.53 8.16 -7.32
C GLU A 122 5.95 8.65 -7.08
N THR A 123 6.42 8.65 -5.83
CA THR A 123 7.79 9.03 -5.51
C THR A 123 8.76 7.95 -5.99
N TYR A 124 8.47 6.69 -5.67
CA TYR A 124 9.37 5.58 -5.91
C TYR A 124 9.61 5.31 -7.40
N SER A 125 8.58 5.47 -8.22
CA SER A 125 8.65 5.30 -9.68
C SER A 125 9.63 6.28 -10.34
N LYS A 126 9.76 7.50 -9.79
CA LYS A 126 10.66 8.56 -10.26
C LYS A 126 12.13 8.37 -9.84
N LEU A 127 12.43 7.44 -8.94
CA LEU A 127 13.80 7.17 -8.49
C LEU A 127 14.68 6.60 -9.62
N THR A 128 15.95 7.03 -9.64
CA THR A 128 16.96 6.50 -10.56
C THR A 128 17.32 5.05 -10.21
N PHE A 129 18.02 4.36 -11.11
CA PHE A 129 18.51 3.02 -10.80
C PHE A 129 19.50 3.03 -9.62
N GLN A 130 20.35 4.06 -9.52
CA GLN A 130 21.30 4.22 -8.41
C GLN A 130 20.59 4.46 -7.06
N ASP A 131 19.52 5.25 -7.05
CA ASP A 131 18.71 5.44 -5.84
C ASP A 131 18.05 4.12 -5.42
N LYS A 132 17.51 3.37 -6.38
CA LYS A 132 16.91 2.04 -6.15
C LYS A 132 17.90 1.02 -5.60
N GLU A 133 19.18 1.11 -5.98
CA GLU A 133 20.27 0.31 -5.41
C GLU A 133 20.58 0.70 -3.97
N THR A 134 20.54 2.01 -3.66
CA THR A 134 20.71 2.52 -2.28
C THR A 134 19.60 1.98 -1.36
N TYR A 135 18.37 1.93 -1.84
CA TYR A 135 17.22 1.38 -1.12
C TYR A 135 16.94 -0.08 -1.47
N PHE A 136 17.96 -0.95 -1.45
CA PHE A 136 17.86 -2.33 -1.94
C PHE A 136 16.72 -3.17 -1.31
N ASN A 137 16.51 -3.09 0.01
CA ASN A 137 15.44 -3.85 0.67
C ASN A 137 14.06 -3.36 0.24
N LEU A 138 13.92 -2.04 0.11
CA LEU A 138 12.70 -1.41 -0.40
C LEU A 138 12.47 -1.77 -1.86
N SER A 139 13.51 -1.78 -2.69
CA SER A 139 13.46 -2.26 -4.08
C SER A 139 12.98 -3.70 -4.19
N ARG A 140 13.51 -4.60 -3.34
CA ARG A 140 13.09 -6.00 -3.27
C ARG A 140 11.61 -6.10 -2.94
N TRP A 141 11.16 -5.39 -1.90
CA TRP A 141 9.76 -5.38 -1.48
C TRP A 141 8.83 -4.79 -2.55
N PHE A 142 9.19 -3.66 -3.17
CA PHE A 142 8.41 -3.05 -4.25
C PHE A 142 8.25 -4.02 -5.43
N ARG A 143 9.33 -4.70 -5.81
CA ARG A 143 9.32 -5.72 -6.86
C ARG A 143 8.41 -6.89 -6.50
N GLN A 144 8.38 -7.31 -5.24
CA GLN A 144 7.52 -8.38 -4.76
C GLN A 144 6.05 -7.94 -4.80
N VAL A 145 5.73 -6.79 -4.20
CA VAL A 145 4.35 -6.27 -4.11
C VAL A 145 3.74 -6.00 -5.48
N GLN A 146 4.47 -5.38 -6.42
CA GLN A 146 3.94 -5.13 -7.77
C GLN A 146 3.54 -6.42 -8.52
N ASN A 147 4.23 -7.53 -8.24
CA ASN A 147 3.93 -8.82 -8.87
C ASN A 147 2.72 -9.50 -8.21
N VAL A 148 2.51 -9.30 -6.91
CA VAL A 148 1.39 -9.88 -6.16
C VAL A 148 0.10 -9.07 -6.33
N ALA A 149 0.19 -7.75 -6.34
CA ALA A 149 -0.96 -6.85 -6.37
C ALA A 149 -1.68 -6.81 -7.72
N CYS A 150 -1.10 -7.34 -8.81
CA CYS A 150 -1.64 -7.28 -10.17
C CYS A 150 -2.16 -5.88 -10.58
N ALA A 151 -1.56 -4.81 -10.06
CA ALA A 151 -1.99 -3.42 -10.31
C ALA A 151 -1.54 -2.87 -11.69
N GLN A 152 -1.29 -3.76 -12.66
CA GLN A 152 -0.70 -3.42 -13.96
C GLN A 152 -1.60 -2.52 -14.80
N ASP A 153 -2.92 -2.60 -14.61
CA ASP A 153 -3.91 -1.79 -15.32
C ASP A 153 -3.91 -0.32 -14.86
N LEU A 154 -3.37 -0.03 -13.67
CA LEU A 154 -3.36 1.30 -13.07
C LEU A 154 -1.97 1.90 -13.13
N TYR A 155 -0.97 1.14 -12.71
CA TYR A 155 0.38 1.64 -12.55
C TYR A 155 1.34 0.90 -13.49
N PRO A 156 2.12 1.61 -14.32
CA PRO A 156 3.13 0.96 -15.14
C PRO A 156 4.13 0.21 -14.25
N LYS A 157 4.55 -0.96 -14.70
CA LYS A 157 5.48 -1.80 -13.93
C LYS A 157 6.80 -1.07 -13.73
N ILE A 158 7.27 -0.97 -12.49
CA ILE A 158 8.56 -0.34 -12.19
C ILE A 158 9.66 -1.30 -12.61
N CYS A 159 10.56 -0.81 -13.47
CA CYS A 159 11.76 -1.54 -13.88
C CYS A 159 12.81 -1.49 -12.77
N PHE A 160 13.45 -2.64 -12.55
CA PHE A 160 14.56 -2.78 -11.62
C PHE A 160 15.74 -3.43 -12.32
N ALA A 161 16.96 -3.03 -11.99
CA ALA A 161 18.17 -3.68 -12.47
C ALA A 161 18.19 -5.16 -12.05
N LYS A 162 18.68 -6.02 -12.94
CA LYS A 162 18.87 -7.47 -12.68
C LYS A 162 20.31 -7.81 -12.26
N THR A 163 21.11 -6.80 -11.94
CA THR A 163 22.52 -6.96 -11.57
C THR A 163 22.61 -7.77 -10.28
N ARG A 164 23.43 -8.83 -10.27
CA ARG A 164 23.79 -9.52 -9.03
C ARG A 164 24.62 -8.54 -8.20
N MET A 165 24.08 -8.05 -7.09
CA MET A 165 24.92 -7.45 -6.06
C MET A 165 25.82 -8.56 -5.52
N TYR A 166 27.14 -8.33 -5.50
CA TYR A 166 28.17 -9.36 -5.30
C TYR A 166 27.91 -10.26 -4.08
N THR A 167 28.40 -11.50 -4.21
CA THR A 167 28.21 -12.64 -3.29
C THR A 167 29.04 -12.50 -2.03
#